data_AF-A0A7C4KS52-F1
#
_entry.id   AF-A0A7C4KS52-F1
#
_cell.length_a   1.000
_cell.length_b   1.000
_cell.length_c   1.000
_cell.angle_alpha   90.00
_cell.angle_beta   90.00
_cell.angle_gamma   90.00
#
_symmetry.space_group_name_H-M   'P 1'
#
loop_
_entity.id
_entity.type
_entity.pdbx_description
1 polymer ?
#
loop_
_entity_poly.entity_id
_entity_poly.type
_entity_poly.pdbx_seq_one_letter_code
_entity_poly.pdbx_strand_id
1 'polypeptide(L)'
;MRKDTQFPPRRPPHRSRERGPADDRRPRVMLRRGREERERAPEPPPAPERVRPVPETGEDRALREAATSSVGLGGFASFGDLPAHRLGRGLRNDLYKLANRLPESEKNNLVQRLKHSATTITAALAAGFGGGTFRSGISGALESRGALMAVQDHLQQLGDLGLVEEAELSRLRADADAVIKEVNRILGLIARQKTTGGEGPGGAP
;
A
#
# COMPACT_ATOMS: atom_id res chain seq x y z
N MET A 1 -8.61 57.62 -22.79
CA MET A 1 -7.61 56.73 -23.44
C MET A 1 -7.96 55.29 -23.10
N ARG A 2 -8.13 54.47 -24.14
CA ARG A 2 -8.54 53.06 -24.09
C ARG A 2 -7.35 52.17 -23.70
N LYS A 3 -7.59 51.09 -22.96
CA LYS A 3 -6.92 49.80 -23.18
C LYS A 3 -7.91 48.67 -22.90
N ASP A 4 -8.55 48.24 -23.98
CA ASP A 4 -9.35 47.03 -24.08
C ASP A 4 -8.44 45.81 -23.83
N THR A 5 -8.79 44.98 -22.84
CA THR A 5 -8.10 43.71 -22.58
C THR A 5 -8.84 42.61 -23.32
N GLN A 6 -8.22 42.12 -24.38
CA GLN A 6 -8.77 41.15 -25.33
C GLN A 6 -8.63 39.73 -24.73
N PHE A 7 -9.74 39.10 -24.37
CA PHE A 7 -9.80 37.68 -23.97
C PHE A 7 -9.72 36.77 -25.21
N PRO A 8 -8.92 35.69 -25.21
CA PRO A 8 -8.92 34.73 -26.32
C PRO A 8 -10.17 33.83 -26.31
N PRO A 9 -10.63 33.36 -27.49
CA PRO A 9 -11.88 32.61 -27.62
C PRO A 9 -11.79 31.18 -27.08
N ARG A 10 -12.89 30.75 -26.46
CA ARG A 10 -13.12 29.40 -25.92
C ARG A 10 -13.14 28.36 -27.05
N ARG A 11 -12.47 27.22 -26.84
CA ARG A 11 -12.47 26.06 -27.75
C ARG A 11 -13.90 25.50 -27.93
N PRO A 12 -14.28 25.07 -29.16
CA PRO A 12 -15.57 24.45 -29.41
C PRO A 12 -15.63 22.99 -28.93
N PRO A 13 -16.84 22.45 -28.66
CA PRO A 13 -17.03 21.08 -28.18
C PRO A 13 -16.80 20.03 -29.28
N HIS A 14 -16.29 18.87 -28.85
CA HIS A 14 -16.05 17.69 -29.68
C HIS A 14 -17.32 17.22 -30.38
N ARG A 15 -17.26 17.13 -31.72
CA ARG A 15 -18.27 16.53 -32.58
C ARG A 15 -18.43 15.04 -32.28
N SER A 16 -19.68 14.66 -32.01
CA SER A 16 -20.22 13.30 -32.08
C SER A 16 -19.86 12.65 -33.41
N ARG A 17 -19.28 11.45 -33.38
CA ARG A 17 -19.13 10.61 -34.58
C ARG A 17 -20.46 9.92 -34.86
N GLU A 18 -21.10 10.37 -35.94
CA GLU A 18 -22.23 9.71 -36.59
C GLU A 18 -21.81 8.32 -37.11
N ARG A 19 -22.67 7.32 -36.86
CA ARG A 19 -22.55 5.98 -37.41
C ARG A 19 -23.10 6.01 -38.83
N GLY A 20 -22.25 5.64 -39.79
CA GLY A 20 -22.62 5.45 -41.20
C GLY A 20 -23.43 4.15 -41.44
N PRO A 21 -23.98 3.99 -42.66
CA PRO A 21 -25.17 3.18 -42.93
C PRO A 21 -24.89 1.69 -43.16
N ALA A 22 -25.97 0.92 -43.00
CA ALA A 22 -26.11 -0.51 -43.21
C ALA A 22 -25.67 -0.94 -44.63
N ASP A 23 -24.76 -1.94 -44.69
CA ASP A 23 -24.47 -2.69 -45.92
C ASP A 23 -25.30 -3.97 -45.91
N ASP A 24 -26.33 -3.95 -46.74
CA ASP A 24 -27.24 -5.04 -47.04
C ASP A 24 -26.58 -5.96 -48.08
N ARG A 25 -25.91 -7.02 -47.62
CA ARG A 25 -25.42 -8.10 -48.49
C ARG A 25 -25.85 -9.44 -47.94
N ARG A 26 -27.04 -9.88 -48.36
CA ARG A 26 -27.46 -11.28 -48.26
C ARG A 26 -26.78 -12.10 -49.35
N PRO A 27 -25.97 -13.13 -49.05
CA PRO A 27 -25.70 -14.18 -50.01
C PRO A 27 -26.89 -15.14 -50.07
N ARG A 28 -27.50 -15.24 -51.26
CA ARG A 28 -28.36 -16.36 -51.66
C ARG A 28 -27.53 -17.64 -51.63
N VAL A 29 -27.83 -18.57 -50.72
CA VAL A 29 -27.31 -19.93 -50.77
C VAL A 29 -28.43 -20.85 -51.24
N MET A 30 -28.17 -21.49 -52.38
CA MET A 30 -29.03 -22.46 -53.04
C MET A 30 -29.29 -23.68 -52.15
N LEU A 31 -30.52 -24.16 -52.23
CA LEU A 31 -30.98 -25.41 -51.65
C LEU A 31 -30.48 -26.63 -52.46
N ARG A 32 -30.11 -27.65 -51.67
CA ARG A 32 -30.20 -29.11 -51.93
C ARG A 32 -29.13 -29.78 -52.79
N ARG A 33 -28.41 -30.68 -52.13
CA ARG A 33 -28.46 -32.12 -52.45
C ARG A 33 -28.38 -32.93 -51.16
N GLY A 34 -29.37 -33.80 -50.98
CA GLY A 34 -29.41 -34.74 -49.86
C GLY A 34 -28.31 -35.78 -49.96
N ARG A 35 -27.79 -36.17 -48.80
CA ARG A 35 -27.17 -37.46 -48.59
C ARG A 35 -27.39 -37.85 -47.14
N GLU A 36 -27.85 -39.07 -46.96
CA GLU A 36 -28.22 -39.70 -45.71
C GLU A 36 -27.00 -39.73 -44.76
N GLU A 37 -27.01 -38.89 -43.73
CA GLU A 37 -26.17 -39.10 -42.55
C GLU A 37 -27.08 -39.53 -41.42
N ARG A 38 -26.99 -40.82 -41.09
CA ARG A 38 -27.56 -41.39 -39.87
C ARG A 38 -27.10 -40.55 -38.69
N GLU A 39 -28.06 -39.94 -37.98
CA GLU A 39 -27.84 -39.31 -36.68
C GLU A 39 -27.20 -40.34 -35.73
N ARG A 40 -25.87 -40.30 -35.59
CA ARG A 40 -25.23 -40.77 -34.37
C ARG A 40 -25.44 -39.67 -33.35
N ALA A 41 -26.18 -40.00 -32.28
CA ALA A 41 -26.29 -39.13 -31.11
C ALA A 41 -24.87 -38.68 -30.70
N PRO A 42 -24.65 -37.36 -30.46
CA PRO A 42 -23.36 -36.90 -29.99
C PRO A 42 -23.04 -37.60 -28.66
N GLU A 43 -21.85 -38.19 -28.56
CA GLU A 43 -21.41 -38.81 -27.31
C GLU A 43 -21.45 -37.76 -26.19
N PRO A 44 -21.91 -38.14 -24.98
CA PRO A 44 -21.91 -37.23 -23.85
C PRO A 44 -20.47 -36.76 -23.60
N PRO A 45 -20.26 -35.47 -23.26
CA PRO A 45 -18.92 -34.96 -23.00
C PRO A 45 -18.27 -35.80 -21.90
N PRO A 46 -16.96 -36.09 -22.01
CA PRO A 46 -16.26 -36.86 -20.99
C PRO A 46 -16.47 -36.18 -19.64
N ALA A 47 -16.77 -36.99 -18.62
CA ALA A 47 -16.96 -36.51 -17.26
C ALA A 47 -15.78 -35.60 -16.87
N PRO A 48 -16.03 -34.44 -16.23
CA PRO A 48 -14.98 -33.51 -15.89
C PRO A 48 -13.90 -34.27 -15.13
N GLU A 49 -12.68 -34.24 -15.69
CA GLU A 49 -11.53 -34.88 -15.09
C GLU A 49 -11.42 -34.37 -13.66
N ARG A 50 -11.46 -35.30 -12.68
CA ARG A 50 -11.35 -34.95 -11.27
C ARG A 50 -9.98 -34.29 -11.08
N VAL A 51 -9.97 -32.96 -11.10
CA VAL A 51 -8.77 -32.16 -10.83
C VAL A 51 -8.29 -32.59 -9.45
N ARG A 52 -7.17 -33.30 -9.41
CA ARG A 52 -6.56 -33.69 -8.14
C ARG A 52 -6.25 -32.41 -7.39
N PRO A 53 -6.58 -32.31 -6.09
CA PRO A 53 -6.21 -31.14 -5.32
C PRO A 53 -4.70 -30.96 -5.45
N VAL A 54 -4.29 -29.76 -5.90
CA VAL A 54 -2.88 -29.40 -5.96
C VAL A 54 -2.36 -29.51 -4.52
N PRO A 55 -1.26 -30.25 -4.27
CA PRO A 55 -0.70 -30.34 -2.93
C PRO A 55 -0.37 -28.92 -2.44
N GLU A 56 -0.93 -28.54 -1.29
CA GLU A 56 -0.64 -27.23 -0.67
C GLU A 56 0.88 -27.10 -0.51
N THR A 57 1.43 -25.98 -1.00
CA THR A 57 2.85 -25.71 -0.87
C THR A 57 3.20 -25.38 0.59
N GLY A 58 4.48 -25.49 0.96
CA GLY A 58 4.94 -25.05 2.27
C GLY A 58 4.66 -23.56 2.53
N GLU A 59 4.60 -22.75 1.46
CA GLU A 59 4.24 -21.34 1.53
C GLU A 59 2.74 -21.15 1.83
N ASP A 60 1.86 -21.92 1.18
CA ASP A 60 0.41 -21.87 1.41
C ASP A 60 0.04 -22.23 2.86
N ARG A 61 0.75 -23.23 3.42
CA ARG A 61 0.56 -23.63 4.81
C ARG A 61 1.03 -22.54 5.79
N ALA A 62 2.19 -21.93 5.54
CA ALA A 62 2.70 -20.83 6.36
C ALA A 62 1.78 -19.60 6.29
N LEU A 63 1.19 -19.32 5.13
CA LEU A 63 0.18 -18.27 4.95
C LEU A 63 -1.11 -18.57 5.72
N ARG A 64 -1.61 -19.81 5.73
CA ARG A 64 -2.77 -20.20 6.54
C ARG A 64 -2.50 -20.13 8.03
N GLU A 65 -1.33 -20.60 8.48
CA GLU A 65 -0.92 -20.51 9.90
C GLU A 65 -0.76 -19.05 10.33
N ALA A 66 -0.18 -18.19 9.50
CA ALA A 66 -0.12 -16.75 9.75
C ALA A 66 -1.51 -16.08 9.79
N ALA A 67 -2.42 -16.48 8.91
CA ALA A 67 -3.79 -15.95 8.86
C ALA A 67 -4.66 -16.42 10.04
N THR A 68 -4.29 -17.50 10.72
CA THR A 68 -5.01 -18.07 11.87
C THR A 68 -4.33 -17.77 13.21
N SER A 69 -3.09 -17.27 13.19
CA SER A 69 -2.36 -16.82 14.36
C SER A 69 -3.06 -15.63 15.03
N SER A 70 -3.36 -15.76 16.33
CA SER A 70 -3.83 -14.66 17.18
C SER A 70 -2.70 -13.71 17.62
N VAL A 71 -1.46 -14.03 17.27
CA VAL A 71 -0.24 -13.31 17.67
C VAL A 71 0.44 -12.77 16.42
N GLY A 72 0.45 -11.45 16.27
CA GLY A 72 1.07 -10.76 15.16
C GLY A 72 2.57 -10.51 15.35
N LEU A 73 3.09 -9.60 14.52
CA LEU A 73 4.50 -9.22 14.45
C LEU A 73 5.15 -9.08 15.83
N GLY A 74 6.26 -9.80 16.10
CA GLY A 74 7.02 -9.62 17.35
C GLY A 74 6.31 -10.08 18.64
N GLY A 75 5.21 -10.83 18.55
CA GLY A 75 4.49 -11.35 19.71
C GLY A 75 3.30 -10.49 20.17
N PHE A 76 2.91 -9.46 19.42
CA PHE A 76 1.86 -8.52 19.80
C PHE A 76 0.49 -8.94 19.26
N ALA A 77 -0.58 -8.77 20.05
CA ALA A 77 -1.95 -9.14 19.67
C ALA A 77 -2.60 -8.15 18.70
N SER A 78 -2.21 -6.88 18.76
CA SER A 78 -2.73 -5.82 17.88
C SER A 78 -1.62 -4.86 17.47
N PHE A 79 -1.76 -4.25 16.28
CA PHE A 79 -0.88 -3.16 15.85
C PHE A 79 -0.92 -1.98 16.83
N GLY A 80 -2.04 -1.80 17.54
CA GLY A 80 -2.20 -0.78 18.58
C GLY A 80 -1.30 -1.01 19.80
N ASP A 81 -0.82 -2.23 20.01
CA ASP A 81 0.05 -2.60 21.13
C ASP A 81 1.54 -2.42 20.81
N LEU A 82 1.88 -2.25 19.53
CA LEU A 82 3.24 -1.95 19.12
C LEU A 82 3.68 -0.62 19.76
N PRO A 83 4.74 -0.60 20.58
CA PRO A 83 5.20 0.65 21.21
C PRO A 83 5.58 1.71 20.18
N ALA A 84 6.18 1.30 19.05
CA ALA A 84 6.47 2.20 17.93
C ALA A 84 5.19 2.86 17.36
N HIS A 85 4.09 2.11 17.26
CA HIS A 85 2.82 2.66 16.77
C HIS A 85 2.19 3.63 17.78
N ARG A 86 2.25 3.30 19.08
CA ARG A 86 1.73 4.19 20.14
C ARG A 86 2.48 5.51 20.19
N LEU A 87 3.81 5.47 20.24
CA LEU A 87 4.66 6.67 20.22
C LEU A 87 4.51 7.43 18.89
N GLY A 88 4.52 6.72 17.76
CA GLY A 88 4.32 7.30 16.43
C GLY A 88 2.98 8.02 16.29
N ARG A 89 1.91 7.52 16.94
CA ARG A 89 0.61 8.20 16.97
C ARG A 89 0.67 9.51 17.76
N GLY A 90 1.39 9.53 18.87
CA GLY A 90 1.65 10.75 19.65
C GLY A 90 2.38 11.79 18.79
N LEU A 91 3.54 11.41 18.25
CA LEU A 91 4.34 12.25 17.37
C LEU A 91 3.52 12.78 16.18
N ARG A 92 2.75 11.91 15.50
CA ARG A 92 1.89 12.31 14.38
C ARG A 92 0.92 13.42 14.78
N ASN A 93 0.28 13.31 15.94
CA ASN A 93 -0.67 14.34 16.40
C ASN A 93 0.03 15.68 16.63
N ASP A 94 1.23 15.68 17.18
CA ASP A 94 1.99 16.91 17.44
C ASP A 94 2.53 17.52 16.13
N LEU A 95 2.97 16.70 15.18
CA LEU A 95 3.31 17.15 13.83
C LEU A 95 2.11 17.75 13.08
N TYR A 96 0.91 17.22 13.28
CA TYR A 96 -0.32 17.79 12.71
C TYR A 96 -0.65 19.15 13.32
N LYS A 97 -0.50 19.31 14.65
CA LYS A 97 -0.66 20.60 15.32
C LYS A 97 0.34 21.62 14.78
N LEU A 98 1.61 21.22 14.67
CA LEU A 98 2.67 22.05 14.07
C LEU A 98 2.32 22.45 12.63
N ALA A 99 1.96 21.49 11.78
CA ALA A 99 1.64 21.74 10.38
C ALA A 99 0.45 22.71 10.22
N ASN A 100 -0.55 22.64 11.10
CA ASN A 100 -1.75 23.48 11.03
C ASN A 100 -1.51 24.95 11.42
N ARG A 101 -0.39 25.27 12.08
CA ARG A 101 -0.05 26.64 12.48
C ARG A 101 1.02 27.30 11.61
N LEU A 102 1.55 26.57 10.62
CA LEU A 102 2.51 27.14 9.66
C LEU A 102 1.81 28.16 8.75
N PRO A 103 2.56 29.12 8.18
CA PRO A 103 2.02 30.10 7.25
C PRO A 103 1.36 29.45 6.04
N GLU A 104 0.33 30.09 5.48
CA GLU A 104 -0.38 29.60 4.29
C GLU A 104 0.54 29.43 3.07
N SER A 105 1.64 30.20 3.00
CA SER A 105 2.69 30.06 1.97
C SER A 105 3.33 28.66 1.95
N GLU A 106 3.35 27.95 3.09
CA GLU A 106 3.92 26.61 3.21
C GLU A 106 2.92 25.48 3.00
N LYS A 107 1.65 25.80 2.73
CA LYS A 107 0.56 24.82 2.65
C LYS A 107 0.82 23.70 1.65
N ASN A 108 1.31 24.05 0.46
CA ASN A 108 1.61 23.10 -0.62
C ASN A 108 3.08 22.63 -0.60
N ASN A 109 3.83 22.99 0.43
CA ASN A 109 5.23 22.61 0.61
C ASN A 109 5.38 21.82 1.93
N LEU A 110 5.83 22.47 3.00
CA LEU A 110 6.16 21.80 4.26
C LEU A 110 4.93 21.21 4.96
N VAL A 111 3.77 21.87 4.90
CA VAL A 111 2.55 21.39 5.59
C VAL A 111 2.11 20.02 5.07
N GLN A 112 2.02 19.86 3.75
CA GLN A 112 1.60 18.60 3.13
C GLN A 112 2.64 17.50 3.33
N ARG A 113 3.93 17.80 3.13
CA ARG A 113 5.03 16.84 3.32
C ARG A 113 5.08 16.34 4.77
N LEU A 114 4.98 17.25 5.74
CA LEU A 114 5.00 16.88 7.17
C LEU A 114 3.82 15.99 7.55
N LYS A 115 2.59 16.34 7.13
CA LYS A 115 1.38 15.53 7.39
C LYS A 115 1.45 14.17 6.72
N HIS A 116 1.95 14.11 5.49
CA HIS A 116 2.14 12.87 4.75
C HIS A 116 3.11 11.95 5.50
N SER A 117 4.34 12.42 5.74
CA SER A 117 5.36 11.65 6.47
C SER A 117 4.86 11.20 7.85
N ALA A 118 4.18 12.09 8.59
CA ALA A 118 3.59 11.75 9.89
C ALA A 118 2.53 10.63 9.81
N THR A 119 1.71 10.63 8.77
CA THR A 119 0.68 9.58 8.57
C THR A 119 1.34 8.25 8.20
N THR A 120 2.32 8.28 7.30
CA THR A 120 3.05 7.11 6.81
C THR A 120 3.68 6.31 7.95
N ILE A 121 4.21 6.95 8.99
CA ILE A 121 4.78 6.27 10.18
C ILE A 121 3.78 5.24 10.75
N THR A 122 2.58 5.70 11.11
CA THR A 122 1.59 4.82 11.73
C THR A 122 0.94 3.86 10.73
N ALA A 123 0.71 4.32 9.50
CA ALA A 123 0.05 3.51 8.47
C ALA A 123 0.92 2.33 8.02
N ALA A 124 2.23 2.56 7.83
CA ALA A 124 3.18 1.51 7.44
C ALA A 124 3.32 0.43 8.53
N LEU A 125 3.36 0.82 9.81
CA LEU A 125 3.40 -0.13 10.93
C LEU A 125 2.13 -0.98 11.00
N ALA A 126 0.95 -0.36 10.82
CA ALA A 126 -0.32 -1.08 10.81
C ALA A 126 -0.43 -2.03 9.61
N ALA A 127 -0.04 -1.59 8.42
CA ALA A 127 -0.02 -2.42 7.21
C ALA A 127 0.96 -3.58 7.33
N GLY A 128 2.18 -3.33 7.84
CA GLY A 128 3.17 -4.37 8.09
C GLY A 128 2.73 -5.39 9.12
N PHE A 129 1.99 -4.96 10.15
CA PHE A 129 1.38 -5.87 11.12
C PHE A 129 0.25 -6.71 10.50
N GLY A 130 -0.67 -6.07 9.76
CA GLY A 130 -1.81 -6.74 9.14
C GLY A 130 -1.45 -7.69 7.99
N GLY A 131 -0.27 -7.54 7.39
CA GLY A 131 0.21 -8.43 6.33
C GLY A 131 0.57 -9.84 6.79
N GLY A 132 0.69 -10.09 8.10
CA GLY A 132 0.85 -11.43 8.69
C GLY A 132 2.17 -12.16 8.40
N THR A 133 3.00 -11.64 7.50
CA THR A 133 4.27 -12.27 7.12
C THR A 133 5.47 -11.50 7.67
N PHE A 134 6.56 -12.21 7.94
CA PHE A 134 7.86 -11.62 8.30
C PHE A 134 8.28 -10.51 7.31
N ARG A 135 8.11 -10.77 6.01
CA ARG A 135 8.44 -9.82 4.95
C ARG A 135 7.60 -8.55 5.04
N SER A 136 6.29 -8.68 5.26
CA SER A 136 5.41 -7.52 5.42
C SER A 136 5.77 -6.68 6.65
N GLY A 137 6.10 -7.33 7.76
CA GLY A 137 6.53 -6.66 8.99
C GLY A 137 7.83 -5.88 8.81
N ILE A 138 8.83 -6.46 8.15
CA ILE A 138 10.07 -5.76 7.82
C ILE A 138 9.79 -4.59 6.88
N SER A 139 9.01 -4.80 5.82
CA SER A 139 8.69 -3.75 4.85
C SER A 139 8.03 -2.55 5.53
N GLY A 140 6.99 -2.79 6.34
CA GLY A 140 6.29 -1.73 7.05
C GLY A 140 7.17 -1.00 8.08
N ALA A 141 8.04 -1.73 8.79
CA ALA A 141 8.99 -1.11 9.72
C ALA A 141 10.04 -0.25 9.00
N LEU A 142 10.56 -0.70 7.84
CA LEU A 142 11.52 0.06 7.04
C LEU A 142 10.87 1.32 6.42
N GLU A 143 9.64 1.20 5.92
CA GLU A 143 8.88 2.34 5.40
C GLU A 143 8.59 3.37 6.51
N SER A 144 8.17 2.91 7.69
CA SER A 144 8.01 3.77 8.87
C SER A 144 9.33 4.47 9.25
N ARG A 145 10.46 3.77 9.17
CA ARG A 145 11.78 4.35 9.45
C ARG A 145 12.14 5.43 8.42
N GLY A 146 11.88 5.19 7.13
CA GLY A 146 12.09 6.17 6.07
C GLY A 146 11.26 7.44 6.29
N ALA A 147 9.99 7.29 6.68
CA ALA A 147 9.13 8.43 7.02
C ALA A 147 9.64 9.24 8.22
N LEU A 148 10.21 8.58 9.24
CA LEU A 148 10.83 9.26 10.39
C LEU A 148 12.07 10.08 9.98
N MET A 149 12.90 9.56 9.07
CA MET A 149 14.03 10.33 8.52
C MET A 149 13.54 11.57 7.75
N ALA A 150 12.47 11.43 6.97
CA ALA A 150 11.86 12.57 6.29
C ALA A 150 11.28 13.60 7.27
N VAL A 151 10.68 13.16 8.39
CA VAL A 151 10.24 14.08 9.46
C VAL A 151 11.42 14.86 10.03
N GLN A 152 12.55 14.21 10.32
CA GLN A 152 13.73 14.90 10.85
C GLN A 152 14.26 15.96 9.87
N ASP A 153 14.34 15.63 8.58
CA ASP A 153 14.69 16.57 7.51
C ASP A 153 13.73 17.77 7.46
N HIS A 154 12.41 17.53 7.50
CA HIS A 154 11.43 18.62 7.45
C HIS A 154 11.49 19.52 8.70
N LEU A 155 11.76 18.94 9.88
CA LEU A 155 11.97 19.70 11.11
C LEU A 155 13.26 20.53 11.05
N GLN A 156 14.29 20.06 10.35
CA GLN A 156 15.49 20.86 10.09
C GLN A 156 15.20 22.02 9.15
N GLN A 157 14.52 21.75 8.03
CA GLN A 157 14.11 22.80 7.10
C GLN A 157 13.23 23.88 7.77
N LEU A 158 12.34 23.49 8.69
CA LEU A 158 11.53 24.44 9.46
C LEU A 158 12.36 25.35 10.38
N GLY A 159 13.43 24.81 10.97
CA GLY A 159 14.37 25.58 11.78
C GLY A 159 15.22 26.54 10.95
N ASP A 160 15.73 26.08 9.81
CA ASP A 160 16.53 26.90 8.90
C ASP A 160 15.74 28.11 8.36
N LEU A 161 14.43 27.95 8.18
CA LEU A 161 13.52 29.02 7.77
C LEU A 161 13.03 29.90 8.93
N GLY A 162 13.41 29.58 10.18
CA GLY A 162 12.96 30.32 11.37
C GLY A 162 11.44 30.26 11.60
N LEU A 163 10.77 29.22 11.11
CA LEU A 163 9.31 29.08 11.20
C LEU A 163 8.85 28.47 12.54
N VAL A 164 9.79 27.92 13.31
CA VAL A 164 9.53 27.18 14.56
C VAL A 164 10.66 27.45 15.55
N GLU A 165 10.31 27.64 16.81
CA GLU A 165 11.25 27.81 17.92
C GLU A 165 12.12 26.56 18.15
N GLU A 166 13.40 26.76 18.44
CA GLU A 166 14.37 25.66 18.61
C GLU A 166 13.98 24.69 19.73
N ALA A 167 13.38 25.19 20.82
CA ALA A 167 12.91 24.34 21.92
C ALA A 167 11.82 23.35 21.46
N GLU A 168 10.93 23.78 20.55
CA GLU A 168 9.89 22.91 20.00
C GLU A 168 10.47 21.93 18.98
N LEU A 169 11.40 22.37 18.14
CA LEU A 169 12.11 21.49 17.20
C LEU A 169 12.89 20.39 17.93
N SER A 170 13.62 20.76 18.99
CA SER A 170 14.37 19.84 19.83
C SER A 170 13.47 18.77 20.45
N ARG A 171 12.32 19.18 21.01
CA ARG A 171 11.30 18.24 21.54
C ARG A 171 10.81 17.27 20.45
N LEU A 172 10.40 17.78 19.30
CA LEU A 172 9.84 16.94 18.22
C LEU A 172 10.89 15.99 17.61
N ARG A 173 12.16 16.41 17.56
CA ARG A 173 13.27 15.53 17.14
C ARG A 173 13.51 14.43 18.16
N ALA A 174 13.49 14.73 19.45
CA ALA A 174 13.60 13.73 20.51
C ALA A 174 12.43 12.72 20.47
N ASP A 175 11.21 13.19 20.21
CA ASP A 175 10.05 12.33 20.01
C ASP A 175 10.23 11.42 18.79
N ALA A 176 10.75 11.96 17.67
CA ALA A 176 11.08 11.17 16.49
C ALA A 176 12.15 10.10 16.78
N ASP A 177 13.22 10.44 17.50
CA ASP A 177 14.27 9.50 17.91
C ASP A 177 13.73 8.38 18.80
N ALA A 178 12.80 8.70 19.70
CA ALA A 178 12.12 7.70 20.52
C ALA A 178 11.32 6.70 19.66
N VAL A 179 10.62 7.18 18.63
CA VAL A 179 9.91 6.30 17.68
C VAL A 179 10.92 5.47 16.87
N ILE A 180 12.01 6.06 16.37
CA ILE A 180 13.05 5.37 15.61
C ILE A 180 13.64 4.21 16.44
N LYS A 181 13.91 4.45 17.72
CA LYS A 181 14.41 3.43 18.64
C LYS A 181 13.44 2.24 18.75
N GLU A 182 12.15 2.49 18.88
CA GLU A 182 11.14 1.43 18.95
C GLU A 182 10.96 0.69 17.61
N VAL A 183 11.01 1.38 16.48
CA VAL A 183 11.00 0.76 15.16
C VAL A 183 12.20 -0.17 14.99
N ASN A 184 13.40 0.27 15.38
CA ASN A 184 14.61 -0.55 15.34
C ASN A 184 14.51 -1.77 16.28
N ARG A 185 13.88 -1.62 17.45
CA ARG A 185 13.62 -2.73 18.37
C ARG A 185 12.71 -3.79 17.73
N ILE A 186 11.65 -3.35 17.03
CA ILE A 186 10.75 -4.23 16.28
C ILE A 186 11.51 -4.97 15.18
N LEU A 187 12.31 -4.28 14.37
CA LEU A 187 13.17 -4.91 13.36
C LEU A 187 14.08 -5.99 13.95
N GLY A 188 14.68 -5.72 15.12
CA GLY A 188 15.49 -6.69 15.83
C GLY A 188 14.72 -7.90 16.34
N LEU A 189 13.48 -7.70 16.84
CA LEU A 189 12.60 -8.81 17.25
C LEU A 189 12.24 -9.70 16.07
N ILE A 190 11.86 -9.09 14.96
CA ILE A 190 11.51 -9.80 13.73
C ILE A 190 12.71 -10.62 13.27
N ALA A 191 13.89 -10.02 13.13
CA ALA A 191 15.11 -10.71 12.71
C ALA A 191 15.43 -11.96 13.54
N ARG A 192 15.24 -11.90 14.87
CA ARG A 192 15.45 -13.05 15.77
C ARG A 192 14.43 -14.17 15.58
N GLN A 193 13.17 -13.84 15.26
CA GLN A 193 12.14 -14.85 14.99
C GLN A 193 12.47 -15.69 13.75
N LYS A 194 13.14 -15.11 12.74
CA LYS A 194 13.62 -15.86 11.57
C LYS A 194 14.72 -16.85 11.91
N THR A 195 15.65 -16.50 12.80
CA THR A 195 16.72 -17.43 13.21
C THR A 195 16.20 -18.56 14.08
N THR A 196 15.25 -18.30 14.99
CA THR A 196 14.70 -19.34 15.87
C THR A 196 13.67 -20.24 15.16
N GLY A 197 12.97 -19.76 14.14
CA GLY A 197 12.06 -20.57 13.32
C GLY A 197 12.75 -21.38 12.21
N GLY A 198 14.08 -21.24 12.04
CA GLY A 198 14.87 -21.92 11.02
C GLY A 198 15.61 -23.18 11.50
N GLU A 199 15.66 -23.46 12.80
CA GLU A 199 16.22 -24.69 13.36
C GLU A 199 15.09 -25.65 13.72
N GLY A 200 14.60 -26.39 12.72
CA GLY A 200 13.95 -27.67 12.99
C GLY A 200 15.01 -28.70 13.42
N PRO A 201 14.70 -29.66 14.31
CA PRO A 201 15.65 -30.70 14.71
C PRO A 201 15.85 -31.66 13.53
N GLY A 202 16.88 -31.40 12.71
CA GLY A 202 17.13 -32.14 11.48
C GLY A 202 18.56 -31.95 11.02
N GLY A 203 19.51 -32.33 11.86
CA GLY A 203 20.94 -32.27 11.53
C GLY A 203 21.81 -32.65 12.72
N ALA A 204 21.80 -33.93 13.08
CA ALA A 204 22.92 -34.53 13.79
C ALA A 204 23.61 -35.53 12.82
N PRO A 205 24.95 -35.64 12.87
CA PRO A 205 25.76 -36.37 11.89
C PRO A 205 25.53 -37.89 11.91
#